data_AF-A0A7W1B8G1-F1
#
_entry.id   AF-A0A7W1B8G1-F1
#
_cell.length_a   1.000
_cell.length_b   1.000
_cell.length_c   1.000
_cell.angle_alpha   90.00
_cell.angle_beta   90.00
_cell.angle_gamma   90.00
#
_symmetry.space_group_name_H-M   'P 1'
#
loop_
_entity.id
_entity.type
_entity.pdbx_description
1 polymer ?
#
loop_
_entity_poly.entity_id
_entity_poly.type
_entity_poly.pdbx_seq_one_letter_code
_entity_poly.pdbx_strand_id
1 'polypeptide(L)'
;MPNDKRRRKKPPASPWWQRAAKVVLPSWRQWGGYVLFGWALLIGLLVVRTRPVDYGEPWKDFSGEKALAHVQALVDLGPRPPDSPALKQARAYIRQQLEASGWQVEEQAFTDDTPRGRVAFVNLIARRPDQSRWSKRFLIGSHYDTKTFFSVRFVGANDGGSSTGALLELARVLHQHPALAAQIELVFFDGEEAYERFTPTDGLYGSRYLAKHLNARSYRGAIIWDMIGDRDLTITLPPDSPPKLAEGIFAAADALRVRNHFTYFHDDMIDDHSPLNAAGIPAIDLIDFDYPPWHTGADTMDKLSAESLQTVGAVTLHFLATRAFR
;
A
#
# COMPACT_ATOMS: atom_id res chain seq x y z
N MET A 1 59.89 48.71 -56.00
CA MET A 1 60.43 48.61 -57.37
C MET A 1 60.62 47.13 -57.72
N PRO A 2 60.26 46.68 -58.94
CA PRO A 2 60.20 45.28 -59.34
C PRO A 2 61.42 44.80 -60.13
N ASN A 3 61.62 43.47 -60.23
CA ASN A 3 62.01 42.72 -61.44
C ASN A 3 62.07 41.22 -61.04
N ASP A 4 61.39 40.22 -61.60
CA ASP A 4 60.94 39.80 -62.94
C ASP A 4 61.72 38.55 -63.44
N LYS A 5 60.93 37.60 -63.98
CA LYS A 5 61.26 36.48 -64.91
C LYS A 5 62.08 35.27 -64.44
N ARG A 6 61.45 34.08 -64.33
CA ARG A 6 61.07 33.17 -65.45
C ARG A 6 60.88 31.70 -65.01
N ARG A 7 59.83 31.10 -65.56
CA ARG A 7 59.36 29.70 -65.48
C ARG A 7 60.33 28.68 -66.13
N ARG A 8 60.33 27.45 -65.63
CA ARG A 8 60.72 26.23 -66.37
C ARG A 8 59.62 25.16 -66.31
N LYS A 9 59.57 24.36 -67.38
CA LYS A 9 58.47 23.52 -67.90
C LYS A 9 58.36 22.14 -67.23
N LYS A 10 57.14 21.58 -67.22
CA LYS A 10 56.80 20.17 -66.95
C LYS A 10 57.13 19.25 -68.14
N PRO A 11 57.50 17.98 -67.88
CA PRO A 11 57.29 16.84 -68.78
C PRO A 11 56.11 15.93 -68.35
N PRO A 12 55.69 14.97 -69.20
CA PRO A 12 54.30 14.54 -69.33
C PRO A 12 53.87 13.35 -68.46
N ALA A 13 52.54 13.19 -68.38
CA ALA A 13 51.81 12.19 -67.61
C ALA A 13 51.99 10.76 -68.15
N SER A 14 52.25 9.81 -67.23
CA SER A 14 52.04 8.38 -67.44
C SER A 14 50.70 7.96 -66.81
N PRO A 15 49.88 7.12 -67.47
CA PRO A 15 48.55 6.74 -66.98
C PRO A 15 48.59 5.96 -65.66
N TRP A 16 47.68 6.32 -64.76
CA TRP A 16 47.58 5.95 -63.35
C TRP A 16 46.98 4.55 -63.07
N TRP A 17 46.87 3.67 -64.08
CA TRP A 17 46.17 2.38 -63.96
C TRP A 17 47.05 1.12 -64.03
N GLN A 18 48.39 1.23 -64.06
CA GLN A 18 49.29 0.06 -64.17
C GLN A 18 50.23 -0.18 -62.98
N ARG A 19 49.68 -0.22 -61.76
CA ARG A 19 50.35 -0.86 -60.61
C ARG A 19 49.36 -1.65 -59.76
N ALA A 20 48.96 -2.81 -60.27
CA ALA A 20 48.32 -3.85 -59.46
C ALA A 20 49.39 -4.51 -58.56
N ALA A 21 49.66 -3.92 -57.40
CA ALA A 21 50.31 -4.63 -56.29
C ALA A 21 49.20 -5.30 -55.47
N LYS A 22 49.20 -6.63 -55.49
CA LYS A 22 48.34 -7.50 -54.68
C LYS A 22 48.59 -7.21 -53.20
N VAL A 23 47.74 -6.39 -52.58
CA VAL A 23 47.59 -6.41 -51.12
C VAL A 23 46.62 -7.55 -50.82
N VAL A 24 47.16 -8.65 -50.33
CA VAL A 24 46.39 -9.78 -49.81
C VAL A 24 45.69 -9.28 -48.53
N LEU A 25 44.40 -8.99 -48.64
CA LEU A 25 43.56 -8.81 -47.47
C LEU A 25 43.45 -10.16 -46.74
N PRO A 26 43.70 -10.23 -45.42
CA PRO A 26 43.47 -11.45 -44.66
C PRO A 26 42.02 -11.88 -44.81
N SER A 27 41.80 -13.18 -45.06
CA SER A 27 40.46 -13.75 -45.15
C SER A 27 39.64 -13.43 -43.90
N TRP A 28 38.34 -13.17 -44.08
CA TRP A 28 37.37 -12.85 -43.03
C TRP A 28 37.24 -13.90 -41.91
N ARG A 29 37.94 -15.04 -42.02
CA ARG A 29 37.95 -16.13 -41.05
C ARG A 29 38.79 -15.88 -39.79
N GLN A 30 39.55 -14.79 -39.69
CA GLN A 30 40.37 -14.51 -38.49
C GLN A 30 39.80 -13.46 -37.51
N TRP A 31 38.70 -12.77 -37.86
CA TRP A 31 38.05 -11.81 -36.95
C TRP A 31 36.73 -12.31 -36.33
N GLY A 32 36.16 -13.41 -36.86
CA GLY A 32 34.91 -13.98 -36.34
C GLY A 32 35.00 -14.55 -34.92
N GLY A 33 36.19 -14.94 -34.48
CA GLY A 33 36.40 -15.52 -33.14
C GLY A 33 36.33 -14.50 -32.00
N TYR A 34 36.81 -13.27 -32.22
CA TYR A 34 36.90 -12.27 -31.15
C TYR A 34 35.65 -11.39 -31.02
N VAL A 35 34.88 -11.22 -32.10
CA VAL A 35 33.59 -10.51 -32.02
C VAL A 35 32.53 -11.38 -31.33
N LEU A 36 32.50 -12.69 -31.56
CA LEU A 36 31.50 -13.57 -30.94
C LEU A 36 31.80 -13.92 -29.46
N PHE A 37 33.08 -13.93 -29.05
CA PHE A 37 33.44 -14.12 -27.63
C PHE A 37 33.26 -12.85 -26.78
N GLY A 38 33.41 -11.66 -27.36
CA GLY A 38 33.16 -10.39 -26.67
C GLY A 38 31.69 -10.16 -26.32
N TRP A 39 30.77 -10.58 -27.20
CA TRP A 39 29.33 -10.49 -26.95
C TRP A 39 28.81 -11.58 -26.00
N ALA A 40 29.39 -12.79 -26.00
CA ALA A 40 29.00 -13.83 -25.05
C ALA A 40 29.39 -13.50 -23.60
N LEU A 41 30.54 -12.83 -23.39
CA LEU A 41 30.93 -12.37 -22.05
C LEU A 41 30.14 -11.12 -21.59
N LEU A 42 29.73 -10.24 -22.51
CA LEU A 42 28.89 -9.07 -22.18
C LEU A 42 27.41 -9.42 -21.96
N ILE A 43 26.88 -10.45 -22.65
CA ILE A 43 25.51 -10.96 -22.43
C ILE A 43 25.44 -11.86 -21.18
N GLY A 44 26.53 -12.55 -20.84
CA GLY A 44 26.63 -13.36 -19.61
C GLY A 44 26.70 -12.55 -18.31
N LEU A 45 26.98 -11.24 -18.37
CA LEU A 45 27.20 -10.37 -17.20
C LEU A 45 26.03 -9.44 -16.87
N LEU A 46 24.91 -9.51 -17.57
CA LEU A 46 23.76 -8.61 -17.34
C LEU A 46 22.42 -9.33 -17.15
N VAL A 47 22.45 -10.59 -16.74
CA VAL A 47 21.35 -11.16 -15.97
C VAL A 47 21.69 -10.99 -14.50
N VAL A 48 21.54 -9.77 -13.98
CA VAL A 48 21.34 -9.59 -12.55
C VAL A 48 20.02 -10.30 -12.25
N ARG A 49 20.09 -11.59 -11.90
CA ARG A 49 18.99 -12.26 -11.22
C ARG A 49 18.83 -11.50 -9.92
N THR A 50 17.96 -10.49 -9.92
CA THR A 50 17.51 -9.84 -8.70
C THR A 50 16.96 -10.97 -7.84
N ARG A 51 17.72 -11.35 -6.80
CA ARG A 51 17.20 -12.31 -5.82
C ARG A 51 15.93 -11.67 -5.26
N PRO A 52 14.82 -12.40 -5.17
CA PRO A 52 13.63 -11.89 -4.51
C PRO A 52 14.04 -11.41 -3.11
N VAL A 53 13.59 -10.22 -2.74
CA VAL A 53 13.86 -9.68 -1.42
C VAL A 53 13.25 -10.63 -0.40
N ASP A 54 14.06 -11.06 0.56
CA ASP A 54 13.58 -11.81 1.71
C ASP A 54 13.08 -10.81 2.75
N TYR A 55 11.78 -10.85 3.05
CA TYR A 55 11.15 -10.01 4.06
C TYR A 55 11.05 -10.72 5.41
N GLY A 56 11.60 -11.92 5.56
CA GLY A 56 11.45 -12.73 6.78
C GLY A 56 10.02 -13.20 7.03
N GLU A 57 9.69 -13.39 8.30
CA GLU A 57 8.38 -13.90 8.75
C GLU A 57 7.64 -12.90 9.65
N PRO A 58 7.34 -11.67 9.18
CA PRO A 58 6.81 -10.59 10.01
C PRO A 58 5.49 -10.93 10.70
N TRP A 59 4.71 -11.86 10.13
CA TRP A 59 3.46 -12.33 10.73
C TRP A 59 3.64 -13.03 12.09
N LYS A 60 4.86 -13.47 12.44
CA LYS A 60 5.18 -14.04 13.76
C LYS A 60 5.40 -12.97 14.84
N ASP A 61 5.67 -11.73 14.44
CA ASP A 61 5.97 -10.63 15.35
C ASP A 61 4.74 -9.78 15.71
N PHE A 62 3.61 -10.01 15.04
CA PHE A 62 2.35 -9.33 15.30
C PHE A 62 1.71 -9.84 16.58
N SER A 63 1.38 -8.92 17.48
CA SER A 63 0.78 -9.22 18.78
C SER A 63 -0.65 -8.70 18.85
N GLY A 64 -1.61 -9.63 18.90
CA GLY A 64 -3.01 -9.31 19.12
C GLY A 64 -3.25 -8.51 20.41
N GLU A 65 -2.51 -8.79 21.47
CA GLU A 65 -2.61 -8.08 22.75
C GLU A 65 -2.18 -6.61 22.64
N LYS A 66 -1.13 -6.31 21.87
CA LYS A 66 -0.71 -4.93 21.62
C LYS A 66 -1.71 -4.18 20.76
N ALA A 67 -2.24 -4.85 19.73
CA ALA A 67 -3.33 -4.31 18.94
C ALA A 67 -4.55 -3.97 19.82
N LEU A 68 -4.99 -4.93 20.66
CA LEU A 68 -6.13 -4.74 21.57
C LEU A 68 -5.91 -3.62 22.58
N ALA A 69 -4.68 -3.44 23.08
CA ALA A 69 -4.32 -2.32 23.95
C ALA A 69 -4.45 -0.96 23.24
N HIS A 70 -4.13 -0.87 21.95
CA HIS A 70 -4.40 0.33 21.15
C HIS A 70 -5.91 0.57 20.99
N VAL A 71 -6.69 -0.48 20.78
CA VAL A 71 -8.17 -0.36 20.73
C VAL A 71 -8.71 0.20 22.04
N GLN A 72 -8.26 -0.35 23.18
CA GLN A 72 -8.66 0.14 24.51
C GLN A 72 -8.35 1.63 24.67
N ALA A 73 -7.13 2.06 24.28
CA ALA A 73 -6.73 3.46 24.38
C ALA A 73 -7.62 4.39 23.55
N LEU A 74 -8.12 3.95 22.40
CA LEU A 74 -9.06 4.71 21.57
C LEU A 74 -10.47 4.72 22.19
N VAL A 75 -10.95 3.58 22.70
CA VAL A 75 -12.26 3.46 23.36
C VAL A 75 -12.32 4.29 24.64
N ASP A 76 -11.22 4.41 25.38
CA ASP A 76 -11.13 5.21 26.60
C ASP A 76 -11.33 6.72 26.35
N LEU A 77 -11.08 7.20 25.12
CA LEU A 77 -11.41 8.57 24.71
C LEU A 77 -12.93 8.80 24.59
N GLY A 78 -13.71 7.71 24.52
CA GLY A 78 -15.14 7.73 24.22
C GLY A 78 -15.44 7.79 22.73
N PRO A 79 -16.68 8.17 22.34
CA PRO A 79 -17.05 8.38 20.95
C PRO A 79 -16.15 9.43 20.28
N ARG A 80 -15.69 9.15 19.05
CA ARG A 80 -14.76 9.97 18.27
C ARG A 80 -15.41 10.41 16.94
N PRO A 81 -16.54 11.14 16.93
CA PRO A 81 -17.09 11.62 15.67
C PRO A 81 -16.19 12.69 15.02
N PRO A 82 -16.29 12.90 13.69
CA PRO A 82 -15.52 13.93 13.00
C PRO A 82 -15.62 15.32 13.65
N ASP A 83 -14.52 16.07 13.57
CA ASP A 83 -14.30 17.39 14.21
C ASP A 83 -14.43 17.45 15.76
N SER A 84 -14.70 16.33 16.43
CA SER A 84 -14.82 16.29 17.89
C SER A 84 -13.48 16.45 18.63
N PRO A 85 -13.49 16.90 19.91
CA PRO A 85 -12.29 16.87 20.76
C PRO A 85 -11.70 15.47 20.92
N ALA A 86 -12.54 14.43 21.02
CA ALA A 86 -12.09 13.04 21.18
C ALA A 86 -11.38 12.53 19.91
N LEU A 87 -11.89 12.83 18.71
CA LEU A 87 -11.20 12.49 17.46
C LEU A 87 -9.85 13.23 17.34
N LYS A 88 -9.78 14.50 17.76
CA LYS A 88 -8.51 15.25 17.79
C LYS A 88 -7.48 14.60 18.71
N GLN A 89 -7.91 14.06 19.85
CA GLN A 89 -7.05 13.29 20.76
C GLN A 89 -6.65 11.93 20.16
N ALA A 90 -7.59 11.22 19.52
CA ALA A 90 -7.31 9.96 18.83
C ALA A 90 -6.27 10.16 17.72
N ARG A 91 -6.40 11.23 16.92
CA ARG A 91 -5.45 11.59 15.88
C ARG A 91 -4.04 11.87 16.43
N ALA A 92 -3.96 12.58 17.55
CA ALA A 92 -2.69 12.83 18.24
C ALA A 92 -2.06 11.53 18.76
N TYR A 93 -2.87 10.63 19.34
CA TYR A 93 -2.44 9.32 19.78
C TYR A 93 -1.89 8.47 18.63
N ILE A 94 -2.64 8.34 17.54
CA ILE A 94 -2.24 7.58 16.35
C ILE A 94 -0.91 8.11 15.80
N ARG A 95 -0.79 9.43 15.63
CA ARG A 95 0.48 10.07 15.20
C ARG A 95 1.63 9.69 16.12
N GLN A 96 1.45 9.83 17.43
CA GLN A 96 2.51 9.54 18.40
C GLN A 96 2.98 8.08 18.30
N GLN A 97 2.05 7.12 18.19
CA GLN A 97 2.40 5.70 18.06
C GLN A 97 3.12 5.38 16.74
N LEU A 98 2.70 5.99 15.64
CA LEU A 98 3.34 5.86 14.33
C LEU A 98 4.76 6.44 14.32
N GLU A 99 4.94 7.65 14.85
CA GLU A 99 6.24 8.32 14.94
C GLU A 99 7.20 7.57 15.86
N ALA A 100 6.71 7.04 16.99
CA ALA A 100 7.47 6.15 17.87
C ALA A 100 7.90 4.85 17.15
N SER A 101 7.12 4.42 16.16
CA SER A 101 7.44 3.29 15.27
C SER A 101 8.23 3.73 14.02
N GLY A 102 8.78 4.95 14.00
CA GLY A 102 9.67 5.45 12.95
C GLY A 102 8.97 5.79 11.62
N TRP A 103 7.66 6.00 11.64
CA TRP A 103 6.90 6.47 10.48
C TRP A 103 6.84 8.00 10.43
N GLN A 104 6.87 8.57 9.23
CA GLN A 104 6.55 9.96 8.99
C GLN A 104 5.06 10.09 8.71
N VAL A 105 4.38 10.97 9.44
CA VAL A 105 2.92 11.13 9.36
C VAL A 105 2.58 12.46 8.71
N GLU A 106 1.80 12.40 7.64
CA GLU A 106 1.16 13.55 7.00
C GLU A 106 -0.30 13.66 7.47
N GLU A 107 -0.73 14.85 7.89
CA GLU A 107 -2.15 15.18 8.04
C GLU A 107 -2.69 15.71 6.72
N GLN A 108 -3.64 14.99 6.12
CA GLN A 108 -4.39 15.47 4.97
C GLN A 108 -5.71 16.06 5.47
N ALA A 109 -5.69 17.36 5.77
CA ALA A 109 -6.85 18.10 6.24
C ALA A 109 -7.72 18.61 5.08
N PHE A 110 -9.04 18.49 5.22
CA PHE A 110 -10.02 18.99 4.25
C PHE A 110 -11.35 19.32 4.91
N THR A 111 -12.26 19.93 4.16
CA THR A 111 -13.65 20.16 4.59
C THR A 111 -14.59 19.64 3.52
N ASP A 112 -15.71 19.05 3.92
CA ASP A 112 -16.77 18.65 3.01
C ASP A 112 -18.15 18.97 3.60
N ASP A 113 -19.16 19.01 2.75
CA ASP A 113 -20.55 19.23 3.14
C ASP A 113 -21.18 17.89 3.53
N THR A 114 -21.84 17.86 4.70
CA THR A 114 -22.57 16.70 5.22
C THR A 114 -24.05 17.04 5.34
N PRO A 115 -24.96 16.06 5.52
CA PRO A 115 -26.35 16.34 5.85
C PRO A 115 -26.55 17.24 7.08
N ARG A 116 -25.57 17.26 8.00
CA ARG A 116 -25.60 18.06 9.23
C ARG A 116 -24.76 19.35 9.14
N GLY A 117 -24.37 19.76 7.94
CA GLY A 117 -23.59 20.97 7.67
C GLY A 117 -22.15 20.68 7.29
N ARG A 118 -21.36 21.74 7.12
CA ARG A 118 -19.95 21.63 6.72
C ARG A 118 -19.07 21.17 7.88
N VAL A 119 -18.28 20.13 7.67
CA VAL A 119 -17.41 19.53 8.68
C VAL A 119 -15.95 19.47 8.20
N ALA A 120 -15.02 19.57 9.14
CA ALA A 120 -13.59 19.39 8.90
C ALA A 120 -13.16 17.95 9.20
N PHE A 121 -12.37 17.39 8.30
CA PHE A 121 -11.85 16.02 8.36
C PHE A 121 -10.33 16.03 8.21
N VAL A 122 -9.66 15.03 8.77
CA VAL A 122 -8.21 14.87 8.68
C VAL A 122 -7.84 13.40 8.52
N ASN A 123 -7.46 12.98 7.31
CA ASN A 123 -6.82 11.67 7.15
C ASN A 123 -5.39 11.72 7.73
N LEU A 124 -4.89 10.59 8.24
CA LEU A 124 -3.47 10.40 8.54
C LEU A 124 -2.84 9.48 7.50
N ILE A 125 -1.73 9.90 6.91
CA ILE A 125 -0.99 9.11 5.94
C ILE A 125 0.42 8.88 6.46
N ALA A 126 0.77 7.63 6.74
CA ALA A 126 2.05 7.24 7.31
C ALA A 126 2.95 6.58 6.26
N ARG A 127 4.17 7.09 6.13
CA ARG A 127 5.19 6.60 5.19
C ARG A 127 6.54 6.41 5.86
N ARG A 128 7.33 5.46 5.37
CA ARG A 128 8.74 5.37 5.75
C ARG A 128 9.56 6.47 5.07
N PRO A 129 10.57 7.05 5.74
CA PRO A 129 11.41 8.11 5.17
C PRO A 129 12.25 7.66 3.96
N ASP A 130 12.59 6.38 3.88
CA ASP A 130 13.49 5.79 2.90
C ASP A 130 12.76 5.19 1.70
N GLN A 131 11.75 5.90 1.15
CA GLN A 131 10.93 5.44 0.01
C GLN A 131 11.69 5.16 -1.30
N SER A 132 13.03 5.27 -1.34
CA SER A 132 13.78 4.99 -2.56
C SER A 132 14.08 3.49 -2.71
N ARG A 133 13.29 2.79 -3.54
CA ARG A 133 13.73 1.66 -4.39
C ARG A 133 12.63 0.99 -5.23
N TRP A 134 11.35 1.18 -4.93
CA TRP A 134 10.25 0.42 -5.55
C TRP A 134 9.24 1.32 -6.26
N SER A 135 8.75 0.89 -7.43
CA SER A 135 7.92 1.73 -8.32
C SER A 135 6.45 1.82 -7.93
N LYS A 136 5.94 0.91 -7.08
CA LYS A 136 4.54 0.90 -6.59
C LYS A 136 4.45 0.36 -5.16
N ARG A 137 3.58 0.97 -4.34
CA ARG A 137 3.35 0.65 -2.92
C ARG A 137 2.08 -0.17 -2.72
N PHE A 138 1.94 -0.81 -1.55
CA PHE A 138 0.64 -1.25 -1.04
C PHE A 138 0.11 -0.25 -0.01
N LEU A 139 -1.19 0.04 -0.08
CA LEU A 139 -1.88 0.83 0.94
C LEU A 139 -2.55 -0.13 1.93
N ILE A 140 -2.41 0.10 3.23
CA ILE A 140 -3.21 -0.57 4.27
C ILE A 140 -4.00 0.50 5.01
N GLY A 141 -5.32 0.35 5.05
CA GLY A 141 -6.23 1.39 5.52
C GLY A 141 -7.16 0.93 6.64
N SER A 142 -7.61 1.87 7.44
CA SER A 142 -8.64 1.71 8.48
C SER A 142 -9.27 3.09 8.73
N HIS A 143 -10.55 3.16 9.05
CA HIS A 143 -11.13 4.40 9.56
C HIS A 143 -10.98 4.48 11.09
N TYR A 144 -10.87 5.71 11.62
CA TYR A 144 -10.63 5.93 13.06
C TYR A 144 -11.68 6.81 13.74
N ASP A 145 -12.65 7.32 12.98
CA ASP A 145 -13.81 8.01 13.49
C ASP A 145 -14.88 7.02 14.01
N THR A 146 -15.89 7.56 14.67
CA THR A 146 -17.07 6.78 15.09
C THR A 146 -18.34 7.48 14.68
N LYS A 147 -19.36 6.70 14.34
CA LYS A 147 -20.69 7.22 14.07
C LYS A 147 -21.29 7.99 15.25
N THR A 148 -22.03 9.05 14.94
CA THR A 148 -22.80 9.79 15.96
C THR A 148 -24.21 9.25 16.09
N PHE A 149 -24.54 8.71 17.27
CA PHE A 149 -25.90 8.37 17.66
C PHE A 149 -26.41 9.28 18.78
N PHE A 150 -27.69 9.64 18.74
CA PHE A 150 -28.32 10.47 19.77
C PHE A 150 -28.87 9.66 20.96
N SER A 151 -29.18 8.38 20.75
CA SER A 151 -29.84 7.51 21.74
C SER A 151 -28.90 6.53 22.42
N VAL A 152 -27.70 6.30 21.88
CA VAL A 152 -26.72 5.35 22.41
C VAL A 152 -25.35 5.98 22.49
N ARG A 153 -24.59 5.62 23.53
CA ARG A 153 -23.17 5.93 23.60
C ARG A 153 -22.41 4.89 22.81
N PHE A 154 -22.16 5.19 21.53
CA PHE A 154 -21.41 4.33 20.62
C PHE A 154 -19.92 4.65 20.71
N VAL A 155 -19.11 3.71 21.21
CA VAL A 155 -17.66 3.91 21.36
C VAL A 155 -16.85 3.37 20.17
N GLY A 156 -17.47 2.63 19.26
CA GLY A 156 -16.82 2.04 18.08
C GLY A 156 -15.62 1.22 18.50
N ALA A 157 -15.84 0.13 19.24
CA ALA A 157 -14.75 -0.73 19.69
C ALA A 157 -14.31 -1.63 18.54
N ASN A 158 -15.25 -2.30 17.87
CA ASN A 158 -14.96 -3.04 16.65
C ASN A 158 -14.94 -2.10 15.45
N ASP A 159 -15.98 -1.29 15.30
CA ASP A 159 -16.21 -0.35 14.21
C ASP A 159 -15.31 0.89 14.39
N GLY A 160 -14.28 0.98 13.55
CA GLY A 160 -13.16 1.93 13.62
C GLY A 160 -12.08 1.62 14.66
N GLY A 161 -12.45 1.17 15.86
CA GLY A 161 -11.49 0.90 16.93
C GLY A 161 -10.54 -0.26 16.63
N SER A 162 -11.07 -1.41 16.21
CA SER A 162 -10.34 -2.67 16.06
C SER A 162 -9.26 -2.58 14.99
N SER A 163 -9.65 -2.11 13.80
CA SER A 163 -8.79 -1.96 12.64
C SER A 163 -7.74 -0.88 12.87
N THR A 164 -8.09 0.24 13.53
CA THR A 164 -7.11 1.30 13.87
C THR A 164 -6.05 0.76 14.84
N GLY A 165 -6.48 0.06 15.89
CA GLY A 165 -5.56 -0.53 16.87
C GLY A 165 -4.63 -1.58 16.27
N ALA A 166 -5.17 -2.45 15.40
CA ALA A 166 -4.38 -3.41 14.64
C ALA A 166 -3.40 -2.75 13.67
N LEU A 167 -3.80 -1.66 13.00
CA LEU A 167 -2.94 -0.95 12.04
C LEU A 167 -1.74 -0.28 12.73
N LEU A 168 -1.91 0.18 13.97
CA LEU A 168 -0.81 0.66 14.81
C LEU A 168 0.17 -0.47 15.18
N GLU A 169 -0.32 -1.66 15.54
CA GLU A 169 0.56 -2.82 15.78
C GLU A 169 1.26 -3.28 14.49
N LEU A 170 0.57 -3.25 13.34
CA LEU A 170 1.18 -3.52 12.04
C LEU A 170 2.33 -2.54 11.76
N ALA A 171 2.15 -1.26 12.07
CA ALA A 171 3.19 -0.23 11.94
C ALA A 171 4.43 -0.54 12.81
N ARG A 172 4.22 -1.01 14.04
CA ARG A 172 5.29 -1.43 14.97
C ARG A 172 6.03 -2.66 14.46
N VAL A 173 5.31 -3.65 13.93
CA VAL A 173 5.93 -4.85 13.34
C VAL A 173 6.75 -4.47 12.12
N LEU A 174 6.18 -3.71 11.19
CA LEU A 174 6.86 -3.28 9.96
C LEU A 174 8.13 -2.46 10.24
N HIS A 175 8.20 -1.72 11.36
CA HIS A 175 9.44 -1.06 11.78
C HIS A 175 10.64 -2.02 11.89
N GLN A 176 10.40 -3.26 12.31
CA GLN A 176 11.42 -4.31 12.44
C GLN A 176 11.78 -4.95 11.09
N HIS A 177 10.98 -4.67 10.05
CA HIS A 177 11.10 -5.22 8.69
C HIS A 177 11.21 -4.09 7.64
N PRO A 178 12.27 -3.26 7.68
CA PRO A 178 12.35 -2.00 6.93
C PRO A 178 12.22 -2.17 5.41
N ALA A 179 12.73 -3.28 4.85
CA ALA A 179 12.60 -3.57 3.41
C ALA A 179 11.15 -3.76 2.96
N LEU A 180 10.32 -4.38 3.81
CA LEU A 180 8.89 -4.50 3.56
C LEU A 180 8.19 -3.17 3.83
N ALA A 181 8.49 -2.52 4.96
CA ALA A 181 7.89 -1.25 5.35
C ALA A 181 8.06 -0.14 4.30
N ALA A 182 9.22 -0.09 3.62
CA ALA A 182 9.47 0.89 2.55
C ALA A 182 8.52 0.77 1.35
N GLN A 183 7.76 -0.32 1.24
CA GLN A 183 6.77 -0.58 0.19
C GLN A 183 5.33 -0.39 0.66
N ILE A 184 5.12 -0.02 1.91
CA ILE A 184 3.81 0.11 2.52
C ILE A 184 3.52 1.58 2.84
N GLU A 185 2.28 1.97 2.60
CA GLU A 185 1.68 3.23 3.06
C GLU A 185 0.52 2.87 3.98
N LEU A 186 0.49 3.45 5.18
CA LEU A 186 -0.61 3.24 6.12
C LEU A 186 -1.51 4.46 6.07
N VAL A 187 -2.82 4.26 6.04
CA VAL A 187 -3.78 5.34 6.01
C VAL A 187 -4.84 5.14 7.08
N PHE A 188 -5.09 6.20 7.85
CA PHE A 188 -6.20 6.26 8.79
C PHE A 188 -7.22 7.27 8.24
N PHE A 189 -8.38 6.79 7.82
CA PHE A 189 -9.44 7.59 7.22
C PHE A 189 -10.29 8.27 8.29
N ASP A 190 -10.63 9.54 8.06
CA ASP A 190 -11.58 10.30 8.88
C ASP A 190 -12.89 10.49 8.10
N GLY A 191 -14.01 10.27 8.80
CA GLY A 191 -15.33 10.37 8.23
C GLY A 191 -15.64 9.23 7.27
N GLU A 192 -15.31 8.00 7.63
CA GLU A 192 -15.93 6.84 6.96
C GLU A 192 -17.44 6.88 7.22
N GLU A 193 -17.82 7.15 8.46
CA GLU A 193 -19.20 6.98 8.90
C GLU A 193 -20.14 8.01 8.30
N ALA A 194 -21.29 7.54 7.80
CA ALA A 194 -22.35 8.41 7.33
C ALA A 194 -23.01 9.18 8.48
N TYR A 195 -23.43 10.42 8.24
CA TYR A 195 -24.15 11.23 9.22
C TYR A 195 -25.63 10.85 9.33
N GLU A 196 -26.23 10.43 8.23
CA GLU A 196 -27.60 9.91 8.19
C GLU A 196 -27.63 8.48 7.67
N ARG A 197 -27.15 8.28 6.45
CA ARG A 197 -27.09 6.96 5.79
C ARG A 197 -26.07 7.00 4.66
N PHE A 198 -25.46 5.87 4.35
CA PHE A 198 -24.52 5.80 3.25
C PHE A 198 -25.18 6.20 1.92
N THR A 199 -24.58 7.17 1.26
CA THR A 199 -24.91 7.63 -0.10
C THR A 199 -23.62 8.02 -0.82
N PRO A 200 -23.64 8.30 -2.13
CA PRO A 200 -22.44 8.79 -2.83
C PRO A 200 -21.80 10.05 -2.23
N THR A 201 -22.52 10.78 -1.38
CA THR A 201 -22.08 12.04 -0.76
C THR A 201 -22.06 12.01 0.76
N ASP A 202 -22.69 11.01 1.42
CA ASP A 202 -22.72 10.88 2.88
C ASP A 202 -22.06 9.56 3.31
N GLY A 203 -20.92 9.68 3.98
CA GLY A 203 -19.99 8.59 4.30
C GLY A 203 -18.74 8.63 3.42
N LEU A 204 -17.74 7.81 3.76
CA LEU A 204 -16.49 7.62 3.03
C LEU A 204 -15.78 8.94 2.68
N TYR A 205 -15.93 9.98 3.49
CA TYR A 205 -15.42 11.33 3.22
C TYR A 205 -13.89 11.29 3.07
N GLY A 206 -13.21 10.61 3.99
CA GLY A 206 -11.76 10.42 4.01
C GLY A 206 -11.23 9.71 2.77
N SER A 207 -11.74 8.52 2.47
CA SER A 207 -11.30 7.73 1.32
C SER A 207 -11.68 8.35 -0.02
N ARG A 208 -12.87 8.95 -0.15
CA ARG A 208 -13.25 9.72 -1.35
C ARG A 208 -12.32 10.90 -1.57
N TYR A 209 -11.94 11.61 -0.51
CA TYR A 209 -10.98 12.72 -0.63
C TYR A 209 -9.60 12.20 -1.05
N LEU A 210 -9.09 11.16 -0.39
CA LEU A 210 -7.78 10.59 -0.74
C LEU A 210 -7.76 10.10 -2.20
N ALA A 211 -8.78 9.35 -2.62
CA ALA A 211 -8.92 8.78 -3.96
C ALA A 211 -8.85 9.85 -5.07
N LYS A 212 -9.38 11.06 -4.82
CA LYS A 212 -9.32 12.20 -5.76
C LYS A 212 -7.93 12.84 -5.87
N HIS A 213 -7.08 12.69 -4.86
CA HIS A 213 -5.80 13.40 -4.76
C HIS A 213 -4.57 12.50 -4.86
N LEU A 214 -4.75 11.18 -4.87
CA LEU A 214 -3.66 10.23 -5.07
C LEU A 214 -3.37 9.98 -6.57
N ASN A 215 -2.19 9.43 -6.85
CA ASN A 215 -1.89 8.85 -8.16
C ASN A 215 -2.05 7.33 -8.08
N ALA A 216 -3.14 6.79 -8.65
CA ALA A 216 -3.42 5.35 -8.59
C ALA A 216 -2.29 4.48 -9.16
N ARG A 217 -1.52 5.00 -10.13
CA ARG A 217 -0.38 4.27 -10.72
C ARG A 217 0.77 4.03 -9.74
N SER A 218 0.81 4.77 -8.63
CA SER A 218 1.77 4.59 -7.55
C SER A 218 1.44 3.42 -6.62
N TYR A 219 0.27 2.78 -6.79
CA TYR A 219 -0.17 1.69 -5.94
C TYR A 219 -0.29 0.38 -6.73
N ARG A 220 0.07 -0.71 -6.07
CA ARG A 220 -0.07 -2.08 -6.56
C ARG A 220 -1.37 -2.72 -6.09
N GLY A 221 -1.85 -2.30 -4.93
CA GLY A 221 -3.16 -2.60 -4.38
C GLY A 221 -3.37 -1.91 -3.04
N ALA A 222 -4.57 -2.07 -2.48
CA ALA A 222 -4.94 -1.64 -1.14
C ALA A 222 -5.63 -2.77 -0.38
N ILE A 223 -5.42 -2.83 0.93
CA ILE A 223 -6.20 -3.66 1.85
C ILE A 223 -6.81 -2.71 2.88
N ILE A 224 -8.13 -2.70 2.96
CA ILE A 224 -8.87 -2.01 4.02
C ILE A 224 -9.20 -3.04 5.09
N TRP A 225 -9.13 -2.61 6.35
CA TRP A 225 -9.59 -3.37 7.49
C TRP A 225 -10.73 -2.60 8.14
N ASP A 226 -11.84 -3.29 8.36
CA ASP A 226 -12.93 -2.79 9.17
C ASP A 226 -13.54 -3.89 10.04
N MET A 227 -13.96 -3.56 11.27
CA MET A 227 -14.61 -4.49 12.20
C MET A 227 -13.90 -5.84 12.41
N ILE A 228 -12.56 -5.88 12.41
CA ILE A 228 -11.77 -7.12 12.40
C ILE A 228 -11.51 -7.74 13.79
N GLY A 229 -12.15 -7.22 14.83
CA GLY A 229 -11.85 -7.53 16.22
C GLY A 229 -12.79 -8.51 16.90
N ASP A 230 -13.92 -8.89 16.29
CA ASP A 230 -14.95 -9.73 16.93
C ASP A 230 -14.35 -11.05 17.47
N ARG A 231 -14.77 -11.46 18.67
CA ARG A 231 -14.39 -12.76 19.26
C ARG A 231 -14.85 -13.94 18.42
N ASP A 232 -15.99 -13.84 17.73
CA ASP A 232 -16.52 -14.88 16.84
C ASP A 232 -16.18 -14.61 15.37
N LEU A 233 -14.89 -14.38 15.12
CA LEU A 233 -14.38 -13.79 13.88
C LEU A 233 -14.81 -14.54 12.60
N THR A 234 -15.49 -13.82 11.72
CA THR A 234 -15.79 -14.20 10.33
C THR A 234 -15.47 -13.04 9.38
N ILE A 235 -14.23 -12.98 8.91
CA ILE A 235 -13.84 -12.01 7.87
C ILE A 235 -14.47 -12.38 6.54
N THR A 236 -15.23 -11.44 6.01
CA THR A 236 -15.83 -11.49 4.69
C THR A 236 -15.11 -10.55 3.73
N LEU A 237 -15.04 -10.95 2.46
CA LEU A 237 -14.48 -10.16 1.37
C LEU A 237 -15.63 -9.74 0.44
N PRO A 238 -15.84 -8.45 0.15
CA PRO A 238 -16.96 -8.02 -0.69
C PRO A 238 -16.84 -8.56 -2.12
N PRO A 239 -17.95 -8.78 -2.85
CA PRO A 239 -17.94 -9.39 -4.19
C PRO A 239 -17.11 -8.62 -5.24
N ASP A 240 -16.93 -7.31 -5.06
CA ASP A 240 -16.11 -6.46 -5.93
C ASP A 240 -14.59 -6.57 -5.65
N SER A 241 -14.19 -7.41 -4.69
CA SER A 241 -12.80 -7.70 -4.36
C SER A 241 -12.00 -8.15 -5.60
N PRO A 242 -10.87 -7.52 -5.91
CA PRO A 242 -10.02 -7.95 -7.03
C PRO A 242 -9.59 -9.41 -6.85
N PRO A 243 -9.84 -10.31 -7.83
CA PRO A 243 -9.67 -11.75 -7.65
C PRO A 243 -8.26 -12.17 -7.20
N LYS A 244 -7.22 -11.51 -7.73
CA LYS A 244 -5.82 -11.79 -7.35
C LYS A 244 -5.51 -11.42 -5.90
N LEU A 245 -6.15 -10.38 -5.36
CA LEU A 245 -5.99 -10.02 -3.95
C LEU A 245 -6.70 -11.03 -3.07
N ALA A 246 -7.96 -11.36 -3.39
CA ALA A 246 -8.74 -12.36 -2.65
C ALA A 246 -8.04 -13.74 -2.63
N GLU A 247 -7.57 -14.23 -3.77
CA GLU A 247 -6.75 -15.45 -3.88
C GLU A 247 -5.50 -15.37 -2.99
N GLY A 248 -4.83 -14.22 -2.97
CA GLY A 248 -3.65 -13.99 -2.16
C GLY A 248 -3.92 -14.03 -0.66
N ILE A 249 -5.03 -13.43 -0.21
CA ILE A 249 -5.48 -13.43 1.18
C ILE A 249 -5.88 -14.84 1.61
N PHE A 250 -6.69 -15.55 0.82
CA PHE A 250 -7.07 -16.93 1.13
C PHE A 250 -5.85 -17.85 1.19
N ALA A 251 -4.92 -17.75 0.23
CA ALA A 251 -3.71 -18.56 0.25
C ALA A 251 -2.77 -18.21 1.42
N ALA A 252 -2.84 -16.98 1.94
CA ALA A 252 -2.15 -16.60 3.17
C ALA A 252 -2.84 -17.19 4.41
N ALA A 253 -4.17 -17.13 4.48
CA ALA A 253 -4.95 -17.75 5.54
C ALA A 253 -4.79 -19.29 5.58
N ASP A 254 -4.74 -19.95 4.43
CA ASP A 254 -4.44 -21.38 4.30
C ASP A 254 -3.05 -21.73 4.85
N ALA A 255 -2.04 -20.95 4.47
CA ALA A 255 -0.66 -21.17 4.92
C ALA A 255 -0.52 -21.03 6.44
N LEU A 256 -1.32 -20.15 7.05
CA LEU A 256 -1.39 -19.95 8.50
C LEU A 256 -2.43 -20.85 9.20
N ARG A 257 -3.15 -21.69 8.45
CA ARG A 257 -4.17 -22.62 8.96
C ARG A 257 -5.36 -21.95 9.67
N VAL A 258 -5.72 -20.75 9.20
CA VAL A 258 -6.85 -19.94 9.72
C VAL A 258 -7.90 -19.65 8.64
N ARG A 259 -7.88 -20.39 7.53
CA ARG A 259 -8.76 -20.19 6.36
C ARG A 259 -10.25 -20.25 6.70
N ASN A 260 -10.64 -20.94 7.76
CA ASN A 260 -12.01 -21.04 8.27
C ASN A 260 -12.60 -19.70 8.72
N HIS A 261 -11.76 -18.70 9.04
CA HIS A 261 -12.21 -17.36 9.41
C HIS A 261 -12.43 -16.42 8.23
N PHE A 262 -12.17 -16.87 6.99
CA PHE A 262 -12.24 -16.00 5.81
C PHE A 262 -13.25 -16.54 4.80
N THR A 263 -14.13 -15.72 4.27
CA THR A 263 -15.08 -16.13 3.22
C THR A 263 -15.44 -14.95 2.32
N TYR A 264 -16.12 -15.20 1.21
CA TYR A 264 -16.75 -14.09 0.48
C TYR A 264 -18.01 -13.65 1.19
N PHE A 265 -18.26 -12.35 1.18
CA PHE A 265 -19.56 -11.79 1.53
C PHE A 265 -20.56 -12.11 0.41
N HIS A 266 -21.83 -12.30 0.76
CA HIS A 266 -22.84 -12.73 -0.22
C HIS A 266 -23.55 -11.57 -0.92
N ASP A 267 -23.54 -10.38 -0.32
CA ASP A 267 -24.19 -9.17 -0.85
C ASP A 267 -23.16 -8.11 -1.29
N ASP A 268 -23.63 -7.12 -2.03
CA ASP A 268 -22.82 -5.94 -2.34
C ASP A 268 -22.64 -5.08 -1.08
N MET A 269 -21.45 -4.52 -0.93
CA MET A 269 -21.08 -3.69 0.20
C MET A 269 -20.19 -2.54 -0.28
N ILE A 270 -20.44 -1.36 0.27
CA ILE A 270 -19.59 -0.20 0.06
C ILE A 270 -18.86 0.12 1.37
N ASP A 271 -17.58 0.42 1.25
CA ASP A 271 -16.69 0.85 2.33
C ASP A 271 -15.53 1.66 1.69
N ASP A 272 -14.54 2.07 2.47
CA ASP A 272 -13.38 2.86 2.07
C ASP A 272 -12.56 2.23 0.93
N HIS A 273 -12.73 0.94 0.65
CA HIS A 273 -12.14 0.29 -0.54
C HIS A 273 -12.81 0.76 -1.84
N SER A 274 -14.09 1.11 -1.81
CA SER A 274 -14.91 1.42 -2.99
C SER A 274 -14.41 2.66 -3.73
N PRO A 275 -14.11 3.81 -3.07
CA PRO A 275 -13.51 4.96 -3.74
C PRO A 275 -12.12 4.68 -4.32
N LEU A 276 -11.34 3.80 -3.68
CA LEU A 276 -10.02 3.41 -4.17
C LEU A 276 -10.11 2.55 -5.44
N ASN A 277 -11.04 1.58 -5.45
CA ASN A 277 -11.40 0.80 -6.64
C ASN A 277 -11.83 1.72 -7.79
N ALA A 278 -12.70 2.71 -7.52
CA ALA A 278 -13.15 3.68 -8.51
C ALA A 278 -12.01 4.56 -9.06
N ALA A 279 -10.99 4.85 -8.25
CA ALA A 279 -9.77 5.57 -8.68
C ALA A 279 -8.78 4.68 -9.47
N GLY A 280 -9.04 3.38 -9.59
CA GLY A 280 -8.21 2.42 -10.32
C GLY A 280 -7.09 1.78 -9.49
N ILE A 281 -7.18 1.84 -8.16
CA ILE A 281 -6.35 1.03 -7.26
C ILE A 281 -7.11 -0.27 -6.99
N PRO A 282 -6.54 -1.47 -7.27
CA PRO A 282 -7.15 -2.72 -6.83
C PRO A 282 -7.20 -2.74 -5.29
N ALA A 283 -8.38 -2.56 -4.72
CA ALA A 283 -8.61 -2.47 -3.29
C ALA A 283 -9.52 -3.60 -2.83
N ILE A 284 -9.13 -4.24 -1.73
CA ILE A 284 -9.92 -5.28 -1.07
C ILE A 284 -10.23 -4.83 0.34
N ASP A 285 -11.40 -5.18 0.84
CA ASP A 285 -11.78 -4.95 2.23
C ASP A 285 -11.86 -6.29 2.97
N LEU A 286 -11.38 -6.30 4.22
CA LEU A 286 -11.43 -7.42 5.15
C LEU A 286 -12.30 -7.00 6.33
N ILE A 287 -13.53 -7.50 6.35
CA ILE A 287 -14.56 -7.01 7.28
C ILE A 287 -15.41 -8.13 7.84
N ASP A 288 -15.65 -8.09 9.14
CA ASP A 288 -16.66 -8.95 9.77
C ASP A 288 -18.02 -8.25 9.74
N PHE A 289 -18.74 -8.43 8.62
CA PHE A 289 -20.01 -7.74 8.39
C PHE A 289 -21.18 -8.41 9.11
N ASP A 290 -21.03 -9.69 9.48
CA ASP A 290 -22.02 -10.45 10.25
C ASP A 290 -21.84 -10.20 11.76
N TYR A 291 -21.81 -8.93 12.17
CA TYR A 291 -21.52 -8.48 13.53
C TYR A 291 -22.75 -7.84 14.22
N PRO A 292 -23.52 -8.58 15.05
CA PRO A 292 -24.76 -8.07 15.68
C PRO A 292 -24.62 -6.78 16.51
N PRO A 293 -23.50 -6.50 17.21
CA PRO A 293 -23.31 -5.24 17.94
C PRO A 293 -23.07 -4.01 17.05
N TRP A 294 -22.87 -4.17 15.73
CA TRP A 294 -22.65 -3.08 14.78
C TRP A 294 -23.70 -1.97 14.94
N HIS A 295 -23.25 -0.72 14.98
CA HIS A 295 -24.12 0.46 15.13
C HIS A 295 -25.02 0.45 16.38
N THR A 296 -24.60 -0.26 17.44
CA THR A 296 -25.29 -0.27 18.75
C THR A 296 -24.36 0.14 19.88
N GLY A 297 -24.92 0.57 21.02
CA GLY A 297 -24.14 0.82 22.24
C GLY A 297 -23.46 -0.44 22.83
N ALA A 298 -23.68 -1.62 22.26
CA ALA A 298 -23.03 -2.86 22.66
C ALA A 298 -21.69 -3.10 21.93
N ASP A 299 -21.34 -2.30 20.91
CA ASP A 299 -20.02 -2.39 20.29
C ASP A 299 -18.95 -1.83 21.23
N THR A 300 -18.35 -2.74 22.00
CA THR A 300 -17.56 -2.45 23.19
C THR A 300 -16.42 -3.46 23.32
N MET A 301 -15.42 -3.17 24.16
CA MET A 301 -14.22 -3.99 24.32
C MET A 301 -14.52 -5.44 24.73
N ASP A 302 -15.64 -5.71 25.41
CA ASP A 302 -16.07 -7.07 25.74
C ASP A 302 -16.60 -7.86 24.52
N LYS A 303 -16.62 -7.28 23.32
CA LYS A 303 -16.85 -8.01 22.06
C LYS A 303 -15.57 -8.40 21.32
N LEU A 304 -14.40 -7.91 21.74
CA LEU A 304 -13.17 -8.05 20.95
C LEU A 304 -12.21 -9.11 21.48
N SER A 305 -11.53 -9.82 20.58
CA SER A 305 -10.45 -10.77 20.91
C SER A 305 -9.10 -10.32 20.37
N ALA A 306 -8.06 -10.45 21.19
CA ALA A 306 -6.67 -10.34 20.74
C ALA A 306 -6.35 -11.39 19.66
N GLU A 307 -6.92 -12.59 19.76
CA GLU A 307 -6.71 -13.66 18.77
C GLU A 307 -7.25 -13.28 17.38
N SER A 308 -8.38 -12.60 17.32
CA SER A 308 -8.99 -12.13 16.07
C SER A 308 -8.11 -11.09 15.39
N LEU A 309 -7.69 -10.07 16.15
CA LEU A 309 -6.76 -9.04 15.67
C LEU A 309 -5.44 -9.67 15.20
N GLN A 310 -4.92 -10.66 15.94
CA GLN A 310 -3.71 -11.38 15.56
C GLN A 310 -3.90 -12.17 14.26
N THR A 311 -5.04 -12.83 14.09
CA THR A 311 -5.36 -13.62 12.89
C THR A 311 -5.33 -12.75 11.65
N VAL A 312 -6.03 -11.62 11.66
CA VAL A 312 -6.12 -10.70 10.51
C VAL A 312 -4.77 -10.01 10.23
N GLY A 313 -4.08 -9.55 11.29
CA GLY A 313 -2.75 -8.96 11.20
C GLY A 313 -1.72 -9.91 10.61
N ALA A 314 -1.68 -11.17 11.08
CA ALA A 314 -0.76 -12.20 10.61
C ALA A 314 -1.04 -12.59 9.15
N VAL A 315 -2.30 -12.78 8.75
CA VAL A 315 -2.68 -13.10 7.36
C VAL A 315 -2.22 -11.99 6.42
N THR A 316 -2.47 -10.74 6.78
CA THR A 316 -2.08 -9.58 5.97
C THR A 316 -0.55 -9.48 5.85
N LEU A 317 0.20 -9.59 6.94
CA LEU A 317 1.67 -9.56 6.91
C LEU A 317 2.26 -10.71 6.10
N HIS A 318 1.68 -11.91 6.21
CA HIS A 318 2.09 -13.06 5.40
C HIS A 318 1.81 -12.81 3.92
N PHE A 319 0.64 -12.30 3.55
CA PHE A 319 0.34 -11.90 2.17
C PHE A 319 1.34 -10.86 1.64
N LEU A 320 1.60 -9.80 2.41
CA LEU A 320 2.52 -8.73 2.05
C LEU A 320 3.95 -9.25 1.82
N ALA A 321 4.46 -10.09 2.72
CA ALA A 321 5.82 -10.64 2.65
C ALA A 321 5.98 -11.69 1.53
N THR A 322 4.93 -12.42 1.17
CA THR A 322 5.08 -13.62 0.31
C THR A 322 4.47 -13.49 -1.08
N ARG A 323 3.54 -12.55 -1.30
CA ARG A 323 2.71 -12.53 -2.52
C ARG A 323 2.54 -11.13 -3.12
N ALA A 324 2.33 -10.11 -2.29
CA ALA A 324 1.97 -8.76 -2.73
C ALA A 324 2.90 -8.19 -3.82
N PHE A 325 4.22 -8.47 -3.73
CA PHE A 325 5.23 -7.88 -4.60
C PHE A 325 5.81 -8.83 -5.67
N ARG A 326 5.29 -10.06 -5.80
CA ARG A 326 5.84 -11.10 -6.69
C ARG A 326 5.26 -11.12 -8.09
#